data_AF-A0A533HTH5-F1
#
_entry.id   AF-A0A533HTH5-F1
#
_cell.length_a   1.000
_cell.length_b   1.000
_cell.length_c   1.000
_cell.angle_alpha   90.00
_cell.angle_beta   90.00
_cell.angle_gamma   90.00
#
_symmetry.space_group_name_H-M   'P 1'
#
loop_
_entity.id
_entity.type
_entity.pdbx_description
1 polymer ?
#
loop_
_entity_poly.entity_id
_entity_poly.type
_entity_poly.pdbx_seq_one_letter_code
_entity_poly.pdbx_strand_id
1 'polypeptide(L)'
;NRGLAFVKNDALSKITGEFLLFIDSDNFINPNHIEKLLVTLLENQADIAYCQLWDFISKKDLLRKDLEYEFSKELEGNMIDASSLVRVDTIGNIKFDENLNNKVLEDYDFWLSLIINNSAKPIFVPDTKLNYRVLDESISKRGNWDNYYNSYLYILDKYKNYISNEKNKAIKNNILMWINNYEKSEKLSKERFQLIKNYEKLESERLELIKSQEKTIQEEFKVKELMNQELLDREQKLIEIKNSASYKLGNLQIRTAKKTIYVLKHPKLLLKIPGKIVDFFTKIHLFTKIKKAVLAKIRNNLRAKNNYINPNRVLVYVIYANNEKLHDYKIIFLKALAKLSEKTIIVVNGELIPEDQVLLSSYGQLELRENKGYDTAAFRHGILNLGKEELGKYDELLLVNDTNVGPFTDLEKTFRKMAERKVDFWGISYGEPQNDFTGYNKYGQIPVHLQS
;
A
#
# COMPACT_ATOMS: atom_id res chain seq x y z
N ASN A 1 -29.63 -9.03 12.32
CA ASN A 1 -28.39 -9.72 12.75
C ASN A 1 -28.55 -10.05 14.24
N ARG A 2 -28.57 -11.33 14.63
CA ARG A 2 -28.70 -11.79 16.04
C ARG A 2 -27.36 -12.15 16.69
N GLY A 3 -26.26 -12.04 15.94
CA GLY A 3 -24.93 -12.48 16.37
C GLY A 3 -24.64 -13.93 16.01
N LEU A 4 -23.35 -14.28 16.11
CA LEU A 4 -22.78 -15.52 15.55
C LEU A 4 -23.38 -16.79 16.16
N ALA A 5 -23.50 -16.87 17.49
CA ALA A 5 -23.99 -18.06 18.17
C ALA A 5 -25.45 -18.37 17.79
N PHE A 6 -26.31 -17.35 17.71
CA PHE A 6 -27.70 -17.53 17.29
C PHE A 6 -27.82 -17.98 15.83
N VAL A 7 -27.00 -17.44 14.94
CA VAL A 7 -27.00 -17.83 13.51
C VAL A 7 -26.52 -19.27 13.35
N LYS A 8 -25.47 -19.68 14.07
CA LYS A 8 -25.00 -21.08 14.07
C LYS A 8 -26.07 -22.02 14.66
N ASN A 9 -26.76 -21.64 15.74
CA ASN A 9 -27.87 -22.42 16.31
C ASN A 9 -29.07 -22.56 15.35
N ASP A 10 -29.43 -21.51 14.63
CA ASP A 10 -30.46 -21.59 13.58
C ASP A 10 -30.03 -22.56 12.47
N ALA A 11 -28.76 -22.52 12.07
CA ALA A 11 -28.21 -23.43 11.07
C ALA A 11 -28.27 -24.89 11.55
N LEU A 12 -27.90 -25.14 12.82
CA LEU A 12 -28.01 -26.47 13.44
C LEU A 12 -29.43 -27.06 13.32
N SER A 13 -30.46 -26.24 13.51
CA SER A 13 -31.87 -26.67 13.41
C SER A 13 -32.33 -27.09 12.01
N LYS A 14 -31.54 -26.79 10.97
CA LYS A 14 -31.90 -26.98 9.55
C LYS A 14 -31.05 -28.05 8.87
N ILE A 15 -30.17 -28.73 9.61
CA ILE A 15 -29.26 -29.72 9.05
C ILE A 15 -30.03 -30.96 8.62
N THR A 16 -29.70 -31.46 7.43
CA THR A 16 -30.22 -32.72 6.88
C THR A 16 -29.12 -33.71 6.49
N GLY A 17 -27.85 -33.31 6.58
CA GLY A 17 -26.70 -34.17 6.27
C GLY A 17 -26.26 -35.01 7.47
N GLU A 18 -25.45 -36.04 7.22
CA GLU A 18 -24.83 -36.87 8.27
C GLU A 18 -23.62 -36.18 8.92
N PHE A 19 -23.02 -35.23 8.20
CA PHE A 19 -21.87 -34.45 8.65
C PHE A 19 -22.15 -32.95 8.50
N LEU A 20 -21.53 -32.17 9.37
CA LEU A 20 -21.60 -30.72 9.40
C LEU A 20 -20.20 -30.12 9.38
N LEU A 21 -20.02 -29.04 8.62
CA LEU A 21 -18.83 -28.19 8.67
C LEU A 21 -19.30 -26.75 8.46
N PHE A 22 -18.87 -25.82 9.32
CA PHE A 22 -19.12 -24.40 9.13
C PHE A 22 -18.04 -23.78 8.26
N ILE A 23 -18.38 -22.85 7.36
CA ILE A 23 -17.40 -22.04 6.63
C ILE A 23 -17.75 -20.58 6.82
N ASP A 24 -16.82 -19.83 7.40
CA ASP A 24 -16.92 -18.38 7.46
C ASP A 24 -16.75 -17.79 6.06
N SER A 25 -17.50 -16.71 5.76
CA SER A 25 -17.59 -16.13 4.42
C SER A 25 -16.29 -15.52 3.88
N ASP A 26 -15.32 -15.30 4.74
CA ASP A 26 -13.99 -14.77 4.43
C ASP A 26 -12.91 -15.86 4.33
N ASN A 27 -13.23 -17.11 4.66
CA ASN A 27 -12.36 -18.26 4.51
C ASN A 27 -12.63 -19.00 3.18
N PHE A 28 -11.69 -19.82 2.75
CA PHE A 28 -11.90 -20.73 1.61
C PHE A 28 -11.24 -22.09 1.81
N ILE A 29 -11.81 -23.11 1.17
CA ILE A 29 -11.34 -24.49 1.23
C ILE A 29 -10.78 -24.94 -0.11
N ASN A 30 -9.80 -25.83 -0.06
CA ASN A 30 -9.28 -26.49 -1.25
C ASN A 30 -10.30 -27.51 -1.79
N PRO A 31 -10.27 -27.87 -3.09
CA PRO A 31 -11.26 -28.78 -3.69
C PRO A 31 -11.44 -30.11 -2.93
N ASN A 32 -10.36 -30.70 -2.42
CA ASN A 32 -10.40 -31.99 -1.72
C ASN A 32 -10.42 -31.84 -0.18
N HIS A 33 -10.68 -30.64 0.35
CA HIS A 33 -10.60 -30.39 1.79
C HIS A 33 -11.60 -31.23 2.59
N ILE A 34 -12.87 -31.22 2.19
CA ILE A 34 -13.94 -31.97 2.88
C ILE A 34 -13.70 -33.48 2.73
N GLU A 35 -13.31 -33.94 1.54
CA GLU A 35 -13.00 -35.36 1.28
C GLU A 35 -11.89 -35.86 2.22
N LYS A 36 -10.78 -35.12 2.33
CA LYS A 36 -9.68 -35.47 3.23
C LYS A 36 -10.12 -35.55 4.69
N LEU A 37 -10.89 -34.56 5.16
CA LEU A 37 -11.43 -34.58 6.53
C LEU A 37 -12.34 -35.80 6.75
N LEU A 38 -13.24 -36.07 5.80
CA LEU A 38 -14.20 -37.17 5.89
C LEU A 38 -13.51 -38.54 5.88
N VAL A 39 -12.58 -38.78 4.95
CA VAL A 39 -11.86 -40.06 4.84
C VAL A 39 -11.14 -40.37 6.15
N THR A 40 -10.33 -39.43 6.67
CA THR A 40 -9.61 -39.63 7.93
C THR A 40 -10.56 -39.83 9.11
N LEU A 41 -11.68 -39.10 9.16
CA LEU A 41 -12.69 -39.25 10.20
C LEU A 41 -13.30 -40.66 10.19
N LEU A 42 -13.65 -41.19 9.01
CA LEU A 42 -14.24 -42.52 8.86
C LEU A 42 -13.24 -43.63 9.19
N GLU A 43 -12.00 -43.55 8.67
CA GLU A 43 -10.95 -44.53 8.89
C GLU A 43 -10.59 -44.70 10.38
N ASN A 44 -10.62 -43.60 11.13
CA ASN A 44 -10.27 -43.58 12.55
C ASN A 44 -11.48 -43.72 13.48
N GLN A 45 -12.69 -43.93 12.94
CA GLN A 45 -13.94 -43.96 13.71
C GLN A 45 -14.06 -42.76 14.67
N ALA A 46 -13.64 -41.59 14.18
CA ALA A 46 -13.68 -40.33 14.90
C ALA A 46 -15.05 -39.64 14.70
N ASP A 47 -15.32 -38.64 15.54
CA ASP A 47 -16.53 -37.82 15.49
C ASP A 47 -16.28 -36.42 14.96
N ILE A 48 -15.08 -35.88 15.21
CA ILE A 48 -14.67 -34.53 14.82
C ILE A 48 -13.34 -34.63 14.08
N ALA A 49 -13.23 -34.09 12.87
CA ALA A 49 -11.99 -33.98 12.13
C ALA A 49 -11.62 -32.51 11.95
N TYR A 50 -10.45 -32.14 12.47
CA TYR A 50 -9.92 -30.78 12.43
C TYR A 50 -8.55 -30.76 11.76
N CYS A 51 -8.13 -29.58 11.33
CA CYS A 51 -6.87 -29.40 10.61
C CYS A 51 -6.19 -28.09 11.00
N GLN A 52 -4.99 -27.88 10.47
CA GLN A 52 -4.25 -26.65 10.70
C GLN A 52 -4.90 -25.47 9.94
N LEU A 53 -4.74 -24.26 10.48
CA LEU A 53 -5.16 -23.02 9.84
C LEU A 53 -3.98 -22.38 9.11
N TRP A 54 -4.17 -22.10 7.83
CA TRP A 54 -3.17 -21.46 6.98
C TRP A 54 -3.54 -20.00 6.72
N ASP A 55 -2.75 -19.08 7.27
CA ASP A 55 -2.81 -17.67 6.89
C ASP A 55 -2.17 -17.54 5.51
N PHE A 56 -3.02 -17.48 4.49
CA PHE A 56 -2.60 -17.40 3.09
C PHE A 56 -1.99 -16.04 2.73
N ILE A 57 -2.19 -15.00 3.53
CA ILE A 57 -1.58 -13.67 3.33
C ILE A 57 -0.17 -13.66 3.92
N SER A 58 -0.03 -14.06 5.19
CA SER A 58 1.28 -14.09 5.87
C SER A 58 2.11 -15.33 5.57
N LYS A 59 1.54 -16.29 4.81
CA LYS A 59 2.12 -17.60 4.48
C LYS A 59 2.66 -18.34 5.72
N LYS A 60 1.82 -18.48 6.75
CA LYS A 60 2.18 -19.16 8.00
C LYS A 60 1.04 -19.97 8.60
N ASP A 61 1.40 -20.99 9.37
CA ASP A 61 0.47 -21.71 10.24
C ASP A 61 0.06 -20.85 11.43
N LEU A 62 -1.22 -20.92 11.80
CA LEU A 62 -1.78 -20.09 12.89
C LEU A 62 -1.91 -20.85 14.21
N LEU A 63 -2.24 -22.14 14.18
CA LEU A 63 -2.33 -22.94 15.40
C LEU A 63 -0.95 -23.45 15.82
N ARG A 64 -0.91 -24.03 17.02
CA ARG A 64 0.27 -24.74 17.55
C ARG A 64 0.74 -25.84 16.58
N LYS A 65 1.97 -26.33 16.76
CA LYS A 65 2.56 -27.36 15.88
C LYS A 65 2.18 -28.78 16.27
N ASP A 66 1.99 -29.02 17.55
CA ASP A 66 1.64 -30.29 18.15
C ASP A 66 0.11 -30.48 18.17
N LEU A 67 -0.47 -30.61 16.98
CA LEU A 67 -1.93 -30.70 16.82
C LEU A 67 -2.51 -32.10 17.02
N GLU A 68 -1.70 -33.12 17.25
CA GLU A 68 -2.20 -34.44 17.67
C GLU A 68 -3.08 -34.31 18.92
N TYR A 69 -4.28 -34.88 18.85
CA TYR A 69 -5.31 -34.64 19.85
C TYR A 69 -4.93 -35.22 21.20
N GLU A 70 -4.90 -34.36 22.22
CA GLU A 70 -4.87 -34.75 23.62
C GLU A 70 -5.83 -33.82 24.36
N PHE A 71 -6.72 -34.39 25.17
CA PHE A 71 -7.69 -33.59 25.93
C PHE A 71 -7.02 -32.50 26.78
N SER A 72 -5.88 -32.83 27.41
CA SER A 72 -5.13 -31.85 28.21
C SER A 72 -4.64 -30.66 27.39
N LYS A 73 -4.27 -30.84 26.10
CA LYS A 73 -3.86 -29.76 25.19
C LYS A 73 -5.05 -28.92 24.72
N GLU A 74 -6.19 -29.56 24.46
CA GLU A 74 -7.43 -28.84 24.14
C GLU A 74 -7.85 -27.94 25.31
N LEU A 75 -7.64 -28.36 26.56
CA LEU A 75 -7.87 -27.51 27.73
C LEU A 75 -6.89 -26.33 27.82
N GLU A 76 -5.66 -26.46 27.29
CA GLU A 76 -4.69 -25.35 27.23
C GLU A 76 -5.12 -24.26 26.24
N GLY A 77 -5.97 -24.57 25.27
CA GLY A 77 -6.48 -23.61 24.30
C GLY A 77 -7.04 -24.33 23.08
N ASN A 78 -8.00 -23.68 22.42
CA ASN A 78 -8.74 -24.28 21.31
C ASN A 78 -7.81 -24.79 20.19
N MET A 79 -7.83 -26.09 19.93
CA MET A 79 -7.14 -26.71 18.80
C MET A 79 -8.08 -26.94 17.62
N ILE A 80 -9.39 -26.87 17.85
CA ILE A 80 -10.45 -27.24 16.91
C ILE A 80 -11.15 -25.98 16.42
N ASP A 81 -10.85 -25.57 15.19
CA ASP A 81 -11.50 -24.42 14.56
C ASP A 81 -13.00 -24.69 14.33
N ALA A 82 -13.82 -23.62 14.32
CA ALA A 82 -15.24 -23.69 13.97
C ALA A 82 -15.52 -24.43 12.64
N SER A 83 -14.58 -24.40 11.70
CA SER A 83 -14.67 -25.02 10.38
C SER A 83 -14.19 -26.48 10.36
N SER A 84 -14.21 -27.16 11.49
CA SER A 84 -13.94 -28.60 11.58
C SER A 84 -15.17 -29.41 11.15
N LEU A 85 -14.93 -30.60 10.61
CA LEU A 85 -15.99 -31.53 10.20
C LEU A 85 -16.47 -32.32 11.43
N VAL A 86 -17.78 -32.45 11.63
CA VAL A 86 -18.35 -33.21 12.76
C VAL A 86 -19.53 -34.08 12.32
N ARG A 87 -19.68 -35.25 12.95
CA ARG A 87 -20.87 -36.09 12.81
C ARG A 87 -22.09 -35.43 13.45
N VAL A 88 -23.18 -35.35 12.71
CA VAL A 88 -24.41 -34.70 13.17
C VAL A 88 -25.04 -35.45 14.36
N ASP A 89 -25.00 -36.78 14.34
CA ASP A 89 -25.49 -37.60 15.46
C ASP A 89 -24.74 -37.31 16.77
N THR A 90 -23.44 -37.02 16.70
CA THR A 90 -22.61 -36.66 17.85
C THR A 90 -22.98 -35.27 18.41
N ILE A 91 -23.57 -34.37 17.61
CA ILE A 91 -24.02 -33.06 18.09
C ILE A 91 -25.22 -33.22 19.05
N GLY A 92 -26.18 -34.07 18.68
CA GLY A 92 -27.41 -34.27 19.45
C GLY A 92 -28.15 -32.95 19.73
N ASN A 93 -28.38 -32.66 21.01
CA ASN A 93 -29.08 -31.44 21.45
C ASN A 93 -28.14 -30.28 21.83
N ILE A 94 -26.83 -30.43 21.63
CA ILE A 94 -25.85 -29.39 21.96
C ILE A 94 -26.01 -28.20 21.01
N LYS A 95 -25.91 -27.00 21.57
CA LYS A 95 -26.00 -25.71 20.87
C LYS A 95 -24.79 -24.85 21.24
N PHE A 96 -24.48 -23.88 20.39
CA PHE A 96 -23.57 -22.80 20.74
C PHE A 96 -24.13 -22.03 21.94
N ASP A 97 -23.28 -21.75 22.93
CA ASP A 97 -23.67 -21.01 24.13
C ASP A 97 -23.97 -19.54 23.79
N GLU A 98 -25.22 -19.16 23.97
CA GLU A 98 -25.69 -17.81 23.67
C GLU A 98 -25.03 -16.75 24.58
N ASN A 99 -24.48 -17.13 25.74
CA ASN A 99 -23.70 -16.22 26.59
C ASN A 99 -22.35 -15.83 25.97
N LEU A 100 -21.87 -16.61 24.99
CA LEU A 100 -20.67 -16.33 24.19
C LEU A 100 -21.00 -15.65 22.86
N ASN A 101 -22.25 -15.26 22.62
CA ASN A 101 -22.64 -14.58 21.38
C ASN A 101 -21.88 -13.26 21.19
N ASN A 102 -21.19 -13.13 20.06
CA ASN A 102 -20.28 -12.01 19.73
C ASN A 102 -19.10 -11.85 20.71
N LYS A 103 -18.80 -12.88 21.51
CA LYS A 103 -17.55 -13.01 22.25
C LYS A 103 -16.61 -13.95 21.49
N VAL A 104 -15.41 -14.12 22.01
CA VAL A 104 -14.44 -15.09 21.48
C VAL A 104 -14.67 -16.47 22.07
N LEU A 105 -14.15 -17.50 21.41
CA LEU A 105 -14.14 -18.89 21.90
C LEU A 105 -15.53 -19.53 21.99
N GLU A 106 -16.50 -19.09 21.19
CA GLU A 106 -17.82 -19.74 21.12
C GLU A 106 -17.75 -21.13 20.46
N ASP A 107 -16.81 -21.29 19.52
CA ASP A 107 -16.46 -22.56 18.89
C ASP A 107 -15.77 -23.50 19.87
N TYR A 108 -14.84 -22.98 20.67
CA TYR A 108 -14.15 -23.75 21.71
C TYR A 108 -15.13 -24.35 22.72
N ASP A 109 -16.09 -23.57 23.20
CA ASP A 109 -17.13 -24.09 24.10
C ASP A 109 -17.99 -25.17 23.43
N PHE A 110 -18.35 -24.98 22.16
CA PHE A 110 -19.13 -25.95 21.40
C PHE A 110 -18.39 -27.29 21.30
N TRP A 111 -17.12 -27.28 20.91
CA TRP A 111 -16.31 -28.50 20.80
C TRP A 111 -16.09 -29.18 22.15
N LEU A 112 -15.76 -28.42 23.20
CA LEU A 112 -15.64 -28.97 24.55
C LEU A 112 -16.95 -29.58 25.04
N SER A 113 -18.10 -28.98 24.74
CA SER A 113 -19.40 -29.55 25.08
C SER A 113 -19.60 -30.91 24.42
N LEU A 114 -19.23 -31.06 23.15
CA LEU A 114 -19.33 -32.36 22.45
C LEU A 114 -18.37 -33.40 23.04
N ILE A 115 -17.12 -33.00 23.31
CA ILE A 115 -16.09 -33.88 23.86
C ILE A 115 -16.48 -34.35 25.28
N ILE A 116 -16.93 -33.44 26.14
CA ILE A 116 -17.22 -33.73 27.55
C ILE A 116 -18.57 -34.41 27.72
N ASN A 117 -19.63 -33.88 27.09
CA ASN A 117 -21.00 -34.35 27.36
C ASN A 117 -21.39 -35.52 26.47
N ASN A 118 -20.88 -35.58 25.24
CA ASN A 118 -21.22 -36.61 24.26
C ASN A 118 -20.06 -37.57 23.98
N SER A 119 -18.92 -37.43 24.67
CA SER A 119 -17.72 -38.27 24.48
C SER A 119 -17.20 -38.27 23.04
N ALA A 120 -17.36 -37.15 22.33
CA ALA A 120 -16.88 -37.01 20.96
C ALA A 120 -15.37 -37.24 20.87
N LYS A 121 -14.94 -37.92 19.81
CA LYS A 121 -13.53 -38.24 19.52
C LYS A 121 -12.97 -37.34 18.40
N PRO A 122 -12.12 -36.36 18.72
CA PRO A 122 -11.45 -35.56 17.71
C PRO A 122 -10.26 -36.30 17.08
N ILE A 123 -10.00 -36.00 15.80
CA ILE A 123 -8.82 -36.45 15.07
C ILE A 123 -8.22 -35.28 14.28
N PHE A 124 -6.89 -35.18 14.33
CA PHE A 124 -6.14 -34.21 13.55
C PHE A 124 -5.86 -34.75 12.14
N VAL A 125 -6.09 -33.91 11.13
CA VAL A 125 -5.87 -34.24 9.71
C VAL A 125 -4.71 -33.38 9.16
N PRO A 126 -3.48 -33.92 9.07
CA PRO A 126 -2.30 -33.15 8.65
C PRO A 126 -2.27 -32.82 7.16
N ASP A 127 -2.98 -33.60 6.33
CA ASP A 127 -2.92 -33.55 4.87
C ASP A 127 -3.74 -32.41 4.24
N THR A 128 -4.39 -31.60 5.07
CA THR A 128 -5.18 -30.45 4.65
C THR A 128 -5.02 -29.28 5.62
N LYS A 129 -5.30 -28.07 5.13
CA LYS A 129 -5.37 -26.86 5.92
C LYS A 129 -6.57 -26.05 5.47
N LEU A 130 -7.20 -25.33 6.40
CA LEU A 130 -8.19 -24.31 6.06
C LEU A 130 -7.45 -23.03 5.66
N ASN A 131 -7.81 -22.43 4.51
CA ASN A 131 -7.25 -21.12 4.16
C ASN A 131 -8.02 -20.06 4.96
N TYR A 132 -7.36 -19.57 6.01
CA TYR A 132 -7.95 -18.72 7.03
C TYR A 132 -7.58 -17.26 6.76
N ARG A 133 -8.59 -16.38 6.70
CA ARG A 133 -8.35 -14.95 6.53
C ARG A 133 -8.03 -14.30 7.87
N VAL A 134 -6.86 -13.70 7.97
CA VAL A 134 -6.51 -12.84 9.10
C VAL A 134 -6.86 -11.39 8.75
N LEU A 135 -7.72 -10.77 9.56
CA LEU A 135 -8.12 -9.37 9.46
C LEU A 135 -7.53 -8.56 10.62
N ASP A 136 -7.18 -7.30 10.36
CA ASP A 136 -6.66 -6.37 11.36
C ASP A 136 -7.73 -6.04 12.43
N GLU A 137 -8.99 -5.90 12.00
CA GLU A 137 -10.15 -5.72 12.88
C GLU A 137 -10.98 -7.01 12.98
N SER A 138 -10.54 -7.95 13.81
CA SER A 138 -11.29 -9.17 14.14
C SER A 138 -12.16 -8.98 15.39
N ILE A 139 -13.28 -9.73 15.50
CA ILE A 139 -14.03 -9.92 16.75
C ILE A 139 -13.09 -10.36 17.88
N SER A 140 -12.09 -11.18 17.53
CA SER A 140 -11.07 -11.63 18.47
C SER A 140 -10.14 -10.53 19.00
N LYS A 141 -10.07 -9.37 18.31
CA LYS A 141 -9.15 -8.26 18.59
C LYS A 141 -7.78 -8.79 19.03
N ARG A 142 -7.17 -9.64 18.19
CA ARG A 142 -5.96 -10.42 18.51
C ARG A 142 -4.96 -9.55 19.27
N GLY A 143 -4.64 -9.93 20.51
CA GLY A 143 -3.84 -9.14 21.45
C GLY A 143 -4.63 -8.53 22.62
N ASN A 144 -5.96 -8.56 22.59
CA ASN A 144 -6.81 -8.25 23.74
C ASN A 144 -6.97 -9.48 24.64
N TRP A 145 -5.97 -9.71 25.49
CA TRP A 145 -5.91 -10.86 26.39
C TRP A 145 -7.03 -10.86 27.43
N ASP A 146 -7.52 -9.69 27.85
CA ASP A 146 -8.64 -9.58 28.78
C ASP A 146 -9.90 -10.24 28.19
N ASN A 147 -10.23 -9.96 26.93
CA ASN A 147 -11.38 -10.56 26.26
C ASN A 147 -11.23 -12.09 26.09
N TYR A 148 -10.02 -12.53 25.73
CA TYR A 148 -9.69 -13.95 25.64
C TYR A 148 -9.85 -14.66 26.99
N TYR A 149 -9.19 -14.18 28.04
CA TYR A 149 -9.21 -14.82 29.36
C TYR A 149 -10.59 -14.74 30.02
N ASN A 150 -11.38 -13.69 29.80
CA ASN A 150 -12.77 -13.64 30.26
C ASN A 150 -13.60 -14.79 29.70
N SER A 151 -13.45 -15.11 28.41
CA SER A 151 -14.20 -16.19 27.76
C SER A 151 -13.59 -17.56 28.11
N TYR A 152 -12.26 -17.69 28.09
CA TYR A 152 -11.55 -18.91 28.43
C TYR A 152 -11.84 -19.36 29.87
N LEU A 153 -11.74 -18.46 30.85
CA LEU A 153 -12.03 -18.79 32.26
C LEU A 153 -13.51 -19.08 32.50
N TYR A 154 -14.42 -18.40 31.80
CA TYR A 154 -15.85 -18.74 31.82
C TYR A 154 -16.08 -20.19 31.39
N ILE A 155 -15.48 -20.60 30.26
CA ILE A 155 -15.58 -21.96 29.72
C ILE A 155 -14.97 -22.98 30.70
N LEU A 156 -13.78 -22.72 31.24
CA LEU A 156 -13.18 -23.62 32.23
C LEU A 156 -13.97 -23.71 33.54
N ASP A 157 -14.70 -22.66 33.94
CA ASP A 157 -15.58 -22.74 35.10
C ASP A 157 -16.84 -23.55 34.82
N LYS A 158 -17.42 -23.41 33.62
CA LYS A 158 -18.56 -24.20 33.14
C LYS A 158 -18.29 -25.70 33.25
N TYR A 159 -17.07 -26.14 32.92
CA TYR A 159 -16.69 -27.56 32.95
C TYR A 159 -15.89 -27.99 34.20
N LYS A 160 -15.76 -27.15 35.23
CA LYS A 160 -14.84 -27.37 36.37
C LYS A 160 -14.94 -28.72 37.07
N ASN A 161 -16.13 -29.32 37.09
CA ASN A 161 -16.34 -30.63 37.73
C ASN A 161 -15.72 -31.79 36.94
N TYR A 162 -15.57 -31.62 35.62
CA TYR A 162 -14.98 -32.62 34.73
C TYR A 162 -13.47 -32.45 34.58
N ILE A 163 -12.97 -31.22 34.74
CA ILE A 163 -11.57 -30.87 34.48
C ILE A 163 -10.79 -30.48 35.74
N SER A 164 -11.32 -30.75 36.94
CA SER A 164 -10.80 -30.24 38.21
C SER A 164 -9.29 -30.47 38.42
N ASN A 165 -8.80 -31.66 38.05
CA ASN A 165 -7.39 -32.03 38.17
C ASN A 165 -6.49 -31.38 37.11
N GLU A 166 -7.05 -31.00 35.96
CA GLU A 166 -6.29 -30.46 34.82
C GLU A 166 -6.41 -28.94 34.69
N LYS A 167 -7.45 -28.31 35.27
CA LYS A 167 -7.77 -26.88 35.13
C LYS A 167 -6.58 -25.97 35.45
N ASN A 168 -5.94 -26.16 36.60
CA ASN A 168 -4.80 -25.33 37.01
C ASN A 168 -3.58 -25.52 36.10
N LYS A 169 -3.37 -26.75 35.62
CA LYS A 169 -2.28 -27.07 34.69
C LYS A 169 -2.54 -26.45 33.33
N ALA A 170 -3.76 -26.55 32.82
CA ALA A 170 -4.20 -25.94 31.56
C ALA A 170 -4.03 -24.42 31.58
N ILE A 171 -4.50 -23.73 32.62
CA ILE A 171 -4.32 -22.29 32.80
C ILE A 171 -2.83 -21.91 32.82
N LYS A 172 -2.02 -22.64 33.59
CA LYS A 172 -0.57 -22.39 33.67
C LYS A 172 0.09 -22.54 32.30
N ASN A 173 -0.23 -23.61 31.57
CA ASN A 173 0.36 -23.89 30.27
C ASN A 173 -0.11 -22.88 29.21
N ASN A 174 -1.38 -22.46 29.23
CA ASN A 174 -1.89 -21.38 28.37
C ASN A 174 -1.13 -20.07 28.60
N ILE A 175 -0.92 -19.69 29.86
CA ILE A 175 -0.13 -18.49 30.22
C ILE A 175 1.32 -18.64 29.75
N LEU A 176 1.95 -19.79 29.93
CA LEU A 176 3.33 -20.03 29.48
C LEU A 176 3.47 -19.95 27.96
N MET A 177 2.52 -20.52 27.21
CA MET A 177 2.47 -20.39 25.75
C MET A 177 2.38 -18.92 25.33
N TRP A 178 1.56 -18.13 26.03
CA TRP A 178 1.45 -16.70 25.81
C TRP A 178 2.76 -15.95 26.08
N ILE A 179 3.39 -16.16 27.25
CA ILE A 179 4.67 -15.53 27.62
C ILE A 179 5.74 -15.84 26.57
N ASN A 180 5.87 -17.11 26.18
CA ASN A 180 6.85 -17.53 25.17
C ASN A 180 6.62 -16.86 23.81
N ASN A 181 5.35 -16.71 23.40
CA ASN A 181 5.00 -16.01 22.16
C ASN A 181 5.29 -14.51 22.25
N TYR A 182 5.06 -13.88 23.41
CA TYR A 182 5.38 -12.48 23.65
C TYR A 182 6.90 -12.25 23.62
N GLU A 183 7.69 -13.04 24.34
CA GLU A 183 9.16 -12.95 24.35
C GLU A 183 9.75 -13.13 22.95
N LYS A 184 9.23 -14.10 22.19
CA LYS A 184 9.64 -14.34 20.81
C LYS A 184 9.32 -13.13 19.91
N SER A 185 8.13 -12.54 20.08
CA SER A 185 7.73 -11.32 19.36
C SER A 185 8.60 -10.12 19.73
N GLU A 186 8.91 -9.93 21.01
CA GLU A 186 9.76 -8.84 21.49
C GLU A 186 11.19 -8.99 20.94
N LYS A 187 11.75 -10.21 20.98
CA LYS A 187 13.06 -10.52 20.40
C LYS A 187 13.10 -10.23 18.89
N LEU A 188 12.10 -10.70 18.15
CA LEU A 188 11.94 -10.39 16.72
C LEU A 188 11.83 -8.89 16.46
N SER A 189 11.13 -8.14 17.31
CA SER A 189 11.02 -6.69 17.18
C SER A 189 12.38 -5.99 17.39
N LYS A 190 13.17 -6.43 18.38
CA LYS A 190 14.51 -5.90 18.66
C LYS A 190 15.47 -6.19 17.52
N GLU A 191 15.44 -7.41 16.98
CA GLU A 191 16.24 -7.80 15.81
C GLU A 191 15.86 -6.97 14.56
N ARG A 192 14.56 -6.78 14.30
CA ARG A 192 14.08 -5.94 13.21
C ARG A 192 14.48 -4.47 13.40
N PHE A 193 14.38 -3.93 14.61
CA PHE A 193 14.79 -2.56 14.91
C PHE A 193 16.29 -2.36 14.69
N GLN A 194 17.11 -3.33 15.09
CA GLN A 194 18.56 -3.30 14.83
C GLN A 194 18.87 -3.37 13.34
N LEU A 195 18.14 -4.19 12.58
CA LEU A 195 18.27 -4.28 11.14
C LEU A 195 17.91 -2.96 10.45
N ILE A 196 16.80 -2.32 10.84
CA ILE A 196 16.38 -1.00 10.33
C ILE A 196 17.48 0.04 10.59
N LYS A 197 18.01 0.09 11.81
CA LYS A 197 19.10 1.01 12.16
C LYS A 197 20.36 0.81 11.30
N ASN A 198 20.69 -0.44 10.99
CA ASN A 198 21.81 -0.76 10.10
C ASN A 198 21.52 -0.30 8.65
N TYR A 199 20.30 -0.49 8.15
CA TYR A 199 19.88 -0.01 6.83
C TYR A 199 19.91 1.52 6.73
N GLU A 200 19.43 2.24 7.74
CA GLU A 200 19.49 3.71 7.78
C GLU A 200 20.94 4.23 7.74
N LYS A 201 21.84 3.57 8.48
CA LYS A 201 23.27 3.89 8.43
C LYS A 201 23.86 3.68 7.04
N LEU A 202 23.61 2.52 6.42
CA LEU A 202 24.07 2.21 5.05
C LEU A 202 23.54 3.20 4.02
N GLU A 203 22.27 3.60 4.12
CA GLU A 203 21.68 4.58 3.20
C GLU A 203 22.28 5.98 3.40
N SER A 204 22.62 6.35 4.65
CA SER A 204 23.31 7.62 4.93
C SER A 204 24.72 7.67 4.32
N GLU A 205 25.50 6.57 4.45
CA GLU A 205 26.83 6.43 3.85
C GLU A 205 26.75 6.47 2.31
N ARG A 206 25.73 5.80 1.74
CA ARG A 206 25.46 5.86 0.30
C ARG A 206 25.12 7.28 -0.17
N LEU A 207 24.33 8.03 0.59
CA LEU A 207 23.98 9.42 0.25
C LEU A 207 25.19 10.35 0.26
N GLU A 208 26.11 10.17 1.22
CA GLU A 208 27.37 10.92 1.27
C GLU A 208 28.26 10.61 0.07
N LEU A 209 28.34 9.34 -0.34
CA LEU A 209 29.07 8.93 -1.53
C LEU A 209 28.48 9.55 -2.81
N ILE A 210 27.15 9.57 -2.95
CA ILE A 210 26.50 10.21 -4.11
C ILE A 210 26.80 11.70 -4.15
N LYS A 211 26.73 12.40 -3.01
CA LYS A 211 27.06 13.83 -2.93
C LYS A 211 28.52 14.12 -3.31
N SER A 212 29.44 13.25 -2.91
CA SER A 212 30.85 13.41 -3.28
C SER A 212 31.07 13.22 -4.77
N GLN A 213 30.43 12.22 -5.38
CA GLN A 213 30.46 11.99 -6.83
C GLN A 213 29.82 13.14 -7.62
N GLU A 214 28.66 13.66 -7.19
CA GLU A 214 28.01 14.81 -7.81
C GLU A 214 28.91 16.05 -7.79
N LYS A 215 29.64 16.27 -6.69
CA LYS A 215 30.59 17.38 -6.57
C LYS A 215 31.72 17.24 -7.59
N THR A 216 32.30 16.04 -7.73
CA THR A 216 33.34 15.76 -8.74
C THR A 216 32.81 16.01 -10.16
N ILE A 217 31.60 15.54 -10.47
CA ILE A 217 30.98 15.75 -11.79
C ILE A 217 30.74 17.25 -12.06
N GLN A 218 30.29 18.02 -11.07
CA GLN A 218 30.11 19.47 -11.22
C GLN A 218 31.42 20.22 -11.43
N GLU A 219 32.50 19.80 -10.77
CA GLU A 219 33.84 20.35 -10.97
C GLU A 219 34.35 20.07 -12.39
N GLU A 220 34.19 18.84 -12.88
CA GLU A 220 34.52 18.48 -14.28
C GLU A 220 33.70 19.28 -15.29
N PHE A 221 32.40 19.48 -15.04
CA PHE A 221 31.53 20.25 -15.92
C PHE A 221 31.94 21.73 -15.99
N LYS A 222 32.31 22.34 -14.86
CA LYS A 222 32.83 23.72 -14.82
C LYS A 222 34.13 23.88 -15.60
N VAL A 223 35.06 22.92 -15.47
CA VAL A 223 36.32 22.93 -16.25
C VAL A 223 36.01 22.87 -17.75
N LYS A 224 35.07 22.02 -18.15
CA LYS A 224 34.67 21.88 -19.55
C LYS A 224 33.99 23.15 -20.09
N GLU A 225 33.17 23.81 -19.28
CA GLU A 225 32.52 25.07 -19.63
C GLU A 225 33.53 26.22 -19.81
N LEU A 226 34.51 26.35 -18.90
CA LEU A 226 35.62 27.30 -19.03
C LEU A 226 36.43 27.07 -20.31
N MET A 227 36.74 25.80 -20.63
CA MET A 227 37.47 25.45 -21.85
C MET A 227 36.68 25.78 -23.13
N ASN A 228 35.35 25.56 -23.12
CA ASN A 228 34.47 25.96 -24.21
C ASN A 228 34.37 27.49 -24.35
N GLN A 229 34.30 28.23 -23.23
CA GLN A 229 34.34 29.70 -23.26
C GLN A 229 35.67 30.20 -23.82
N GLU A 230 36.79 29.61 -23.45
CA GLU A 230 38.10 30.00 -24.00
C GLU A 230 38.20 29.70 -25.51
N LEU A 231 37.63 28.59 -25.98
CA LEU A 231 37.52 28.28 -27.40
C LEU A 231 36.63 29.31 -28.13
N LEU A 232 35.48 29.66 -27.56
CA LEU A 232 34.57 30.67 -28.11
C LEU A 232 35.23 32.05 -28.16
N ASP A 233 35.98 32.43 -27.13
CA ASP A 233 36.77 33.66 -27.08
C ASP A 233 37.89 33.65 -28.11
N ARG A 234 38.53 32.50 -28.38
CA ARG A 234 39.50 32.38 -29.48
C ARG A 234 38.84 32.52 -30.83
N GLU A 235 37.68 31.91 -31.05
CA GLU A 235 36.90 32.08 -32.27
C GLU A 235 36.42 33.53 -32.44
N GLN A 236 35.94 34.16 -31.38
CA GLN A 236 35.58 35.58 -31.38
C GLN A 236 36.80 36.45 -31.62
N LYS A 237 37.96 36.19 -31.02
CA LYS A 237 39.21 36.89 -31.34
C LYS A 237 39.63 36.68 -32.78
N LEU A 238 39.44 35.49 -33.36
CA LEU A 238 39.71 35.24 -34.79
C LEU A 238 38.73 36.01 -35.68
N ILE A 239 37.45 36.07 -35.30
CA ILE A 239 36.42 36.87 -35.97
C ILE A 239 36.72 38.37 -35.82
N GLU A 240 37.13 38.82 -34.64
CA GLU A 240 37.54 40.18 -34.33
C GLU A 240 38.84 40.54 -35.04
N ILE A 241 39.79 39.63 -35.21
CA ILE A 241 40.99 39.83 -36.03
C ILE A 241 40.57 39.98 -37.50
N LYS A 242 39.70 39.10 -38.03
CA LYS A 242 39.07 39.24 -39.35
C LYS A 242 38.19 40.50 -39.47
N ASN A 243 37.80 41.10 -38.34
CA ASN A 243 36.95 42.29 -38.27
C ASN A 243 37.68 43.53 -37.72
N SER A 244 38.98 43.42 -37.44
CA SER A 244 39.77 44.37 -36.66
C SER A 244 40.09 45.58 -37.50
N ALA A 245 40.38 46.71 -36.87
CA ALA A 245 40.76 47.91 -37.61
C ALA A 245 41.99 47.67 -38.49
N SER A 246 42.95 46.78 -38.21
CA SER A 246 44.07 46.53 -39.14
C SER A 246 43.65 45.68 -40.36
N TYR A 247 42.83 44.65 -40.16
CA TYR A 247 42.30 43.79 -41.23
C TYR A 247 41.19 44.50 -42.04
N LYS A 248 40.38 45.34 -41.39
CA LYS A 248 39.37 46.25 -41.95
C LYS A 248 39.86 47.68 -42.22
N LEU A 249 41.07 48.12 -41.91
CA LEU A 249 41.70 49.36 -42.45
C LEU A 249 42.53 48.97 -43.67
N GLY A 250 43.00 47.72 -43.73
CA GLY A 250 43.29 47.07 -45.01
C GLY A 250 42.06 46.96 -45.92
N ASN A 251 40.82 47.03 -45.39
CA ASN A 251 39.58 46.84 -46.16
C ASN A 251 38.50 47.96 -46.05
N LEU A 252 38.68 49.00 -45.23
CA LEU A 252 37.66 50.00 -44.82
C LEU A 252 38.25 51.19 -44.00
N GLN A 253 39.34 51.81 -44.46
CA GLN A 253 39.62 53.26 -44.26
C GLN A 253 38.49 54.18 -44.81
N ILE A 254 37.40 53.58 -45.30
CA ILE A 254 36.50 54.14 -46.31
C ILE A 254 35.17 54.66 -45.71
N ARG A 255 34.79 54.38 -44.43
CA ARG A 255 33.40 54.68 -43.97
C ARG A 255 33.12 55.23 -42.56
N THR A 256 33.96 55.08 -41.53
CA THR A 256 33.53 55.25 -40.12
C THR A 256 34.05 56.47 -39.35
N ALA A 257 34.78 57.40 -39.98
CA ALA A 257 35.12 58.69 -39.36
C ALA A 257 33.89 59.60 -39.10
N LYS A 258 32.76 59.33 -39.78
CA LYS A 258 31.55 60.18 -39.74
C LYS A 258 30.66 60.02 -38.49
N LYS A 259 30.79 58.93 -37.71
CA LYS A 259 29.87 58.61 -36.60
C LYS A 259 30.34 59.13 -35.24
N THR A 260 31.64 59.27 -35.05
CA THR A 260 32.27 59.68 -33.78
C THR A 260 32.01 61.16 -33.43
N ILE A 261 31.83 62.01 -34.44
CA ILE A 261 31.51 63.44 -34.28
C ILE A 261 30.11 63.64 -33.64
N TYR A 262 29.20 62.67 -33.77
CA TYR A 262 27.80 62.79 -33.33
C TYR A 262 27.62 62.56 -31.81
N VAL A 263 28.35 61.60 -31.22
CA VAL A 263 28.15 61.17 -29.82
C VAL A 263 28.83 62.11 -28.82
N LEU A 264 29.88 62.83 -29.24
CA LEU A 264 30.54 63.88 -28.44
C LEU A 264 29.62 65.10 -28.16
N LYS A 265 28.51 65.25 -28.88
CA LYS A 265 27.58 66.38 -28.72
C LYS A 265 26.48 66.16 -27.67
N HIS A 266 26.33 64.97 -27.08
CA HIS A 266 25.21 64.69 -26.16
C HIS A 266 25.61 63.93 -24.86
N PRO A 267 26.30 64.59 -23.91
CA PRO A 267 26.89 63.94 -22.72
C PRO A 267 25.95 63.81 -21.50
N LYS A 268 24.62 64.00 -21.64
CA LYS A 268 23.68 64.01 -20.49
C LYS A 268 22.90 62.70 -20.25
N LEU A 269 23.29 61.59 -20.86
CA LEU A 269 22.60 60.30 -20.75
C LEU A 269 23.08 59.40 -19.59
N LEU A 270 23.95 59.92 -18.72
CA LEU A 270 24.50 59.17 -17.59
C LEU A 270 24.30 59.97 -16.31
N LEU A 271 23.59 59.38 -15.32
CA LEU A 271 23.50 59.67 -13.86
C LEU A 271 22.07 59.28 -13.39
N LYS A 272 21.76 58.64 -12.26
CA LYS A 272 22.43 57.91 -11.16
C LYS A 272 21.29 57.37 -10.28
N ILE A 273 21.44 56.20 -9.65
CA ILE A 273 20.53 55.60 -8.65
C ILE A 273 21.05 55.91 -7.23
N PRO A 274 20.18 56.21 -6.24
CA PRO A 274 20.08 55.39 -5.00
C PRO A 274 18.62 55.33 -4.49
N GLY A 275 18.12 54.44 -3.62
CA GLY A 275 18.67 53.52 -2.63
C GLY A 275 17.72 53.58 -1.41
N LYS A 276 17.07 52.46 -1.04
CA LYS A 276 16.51 52.17 0.31
C LYS A 276 15.84 50.78 0.34
N ILE A 277 16.54 49.82 0.95
CA ILE A 277 16.07 48.47 1.30
C ILE A 277 15.82 48.47 2.80
N VAL A 278 14.62 48.84 3.26
CA VAL A 278 14.06 48.46 4.57
C VAL A 278 12.53 48.64 4.47
N ASP A 279 11.82 47.62 3.97
CA ASP A 279 10.36 47.42 4.15
C ASP A 279 9.89 46.08 3.52
N PHE A 280 10.67 45.00 3.70
CA PHE A 280 10.42 43.74 3.00
C PHE A 280 9.43 42.79 3.72
N PHE A 281 9.22 42.94 5.04
CA PHE A 281 8.42 41.97 5.80
C PHE A 281 6.92 42.28 5.98
N THR A 282 6.44 43.43 5.49
CA THR A 282 4.99 43.75 5.43
C THR A 282 4.38 43.58 4.03
N LYS A 283 5.21 43.46 2.97
CA LYS A 283 4.76 43.26 1.57
C LYS A 283 4.47 41.80 1.19
N ILE A 284 4.96 40.81 1.95
CA ILE A 284 4.73 39.37 1.64
C ILE A 284 3.23 39.02 1.69
N HIS A 285 2.43 39.69 2.52
CA HIS A 285 0.98 39.47 2.60
C HIS A 285 0.18 40.14 1.46
N LEU A 286 0.68 41.24 0.89
CA LEU A 286 0.04 41.89 -0.27
C LEU A 286 0.37 41.16 -1.57
N PHE A 287 1.63 40.75 -1.75
CA PHE A 287 2.04 39.95 -2.92
C PHE A 287 1.32 38.60 -2.96
N THR A 288 1.13 37.93 -1.83
CA THR A 288 0.37 36.67 -1.80
C THR A 288 -1.13 36.87 -2.08
N LYS A 289 -1.74 37.97 -1.64
CA LYS A 289 -3.14 38.33 -1.98
C LYS A 289 -3.31 38.68 -3.46
N ILE A 290 -2.41 39.49 -4.03
CA ILE A 290 -2.42 39.84 -5.46
C ILE A 290 -2.13 38.60 -6.31
N LYS A 291 -1.13 37.81 -5.95
CA LYS A 291 -0.81 36.53 -6.61
C LYS A 291 -1.99 35.57 -6.54
N LYS A 292 -2.69 35.46 -5.40
CA LYS A 292 -3.92 34.67 -5.28
C LYS A 292 -5.00 35.18 -6.21
N ALA A 293 -5.24 36.49 -6.30
CA ALA A 293 -6.26 37.06 -7.18
C ALA A 293 -5.96 36.80 -8.67
N VAL A 294 -4.70 37.01 -9.08
CA VAL A 294 -4.23 36.75 -10.45
C VAL A 294 -4.33 35.26 -10.78
N LEU A 295 -3.78 34.39 -9.92
CA LEU A 295 -3.85 32.94 -10.12
C LEU A 295 -5.28 32.41 -10.06
N ALA A 296 -6.15 32.98 -9.24
CA ALA A 296 -7.57 32.60 -9.19
C ALA A 296 -8.28 32.95 -10.49
N LYS A 297 -7.98 34.12 -11.09
CA LYS A 297 -8.53 34.49 -12.40
C LYS A 297 -8.02 33.58 -13.51
N ILE A 298 -6.72 33.26 -13.49
CA ILE A 298 -6.12 32.29 -14.43
C ILE A 298 -6.78 30.92 -14.26
N ARG A 299 -6.84 30.40 -13.04
CA ARG A 299 -7.49 29.12 -12.71
C ARG A 299 -8.95 29.09 -13.14
N ASN A 300 -9.73 30.13 -12.84
CA ASN A 300 -11.14 30.18 -13.21
C ASN A 300 -11.32 30.24 -14.74
N ASN A 301 -10.46 30.96 -15.46
CA ASN A 301 -10.44 30.95 -16.91
C ASN A 301 -10.06 29.58 -17.49
N LEU A 302 -9.09 28.88 -16.87
CA LEU A 302 -8.72 27.52 -17.28
C LEU A 302 -9.87 26.54 -17.03
N ARG A 303 -10.52 26.58 -15.86
CA ARG A 303 -11.72 25.78 -15.56
C ARG A 303 -12.84 26.03 -16.57
N ALA A 304 -13.07 27.29 -16.95
CA ALA A 304 -14.10 27.63 -17.93
C ALA A 304 -13.81 27.07 -19.34
N LYS A 305 -12.54 26.83 -19.66
CA LYS A 305 -12.10 26.24 -20.93
C LYS A 305 -11.93 24.72 -20.88
N ASN A 306 -11.96 24.11 -19.70
CA ASN A 306 -11.75 22.69 -19.53
C ASN A 306 -12.91 21.90 -20.16
N ASN A 307 -12.61 20.80 -20.83
CA ASN A 307 -13.63 19.89 -21.32
C ASN A 307 -14.13 19.01 -20.17
N TYR A 308 -15.43 19.06 -19.89
CA TYR A 308 -16.09 18.20 -18.90
C TYR A 308 -17.06 17.20 -19.55
N ILE A 309 -17.22 17.24 -20.87
CA ILE A 309 -18.11 16.36 -21.60
C ILE A 309 -17.22 15.35 -22.33
N ASN A 310 -17.15 14.14 -21.77
CA ASN A 310 -16.24 13.09 -22.23
C ASN A 310 -14.77 13.57 -22.33
N PRO A 311 -14.14 13.92 -21.18
CA PRO A 311 -12.76 14.42 -21.17
C PRO A 311 -11.77 13.36 -21.64
N ASN A 312 -10.74 13.79 -22.36
CA ASN A 312 -9.65 12.93 -22.80
C ASN A 312 -8.65 12.76 -21.66
N ARG A 313 -8.29 11.51 -21.38
CA ARG A 313 -7.55 11.14 -20.16
C ARG A 313 -6.18 10.57 -20.47
N VAL A 314 -5.22 10.89 -19.62
CA VAL A 314 -3.93 10.19 -19.56
C VAL A 314 -3.78 9.49 -18.21
N LEU A 315 -3.34 8.23 -18.24
CA LEU A 315 -3.16 7.39 -17.08
C LEU A 315 -1.68 7.20 -16.76
N VAL A 316 -1.30 7.43 -15.51
CA VAL A 316 -0.07 6.93 -14.90
C VAL A 316 -0.45 5.87 -13.88
N TYR A 317 -0.20 4.60 -14.23
CA TYR A 317 -0.53 3.44 -13.42
C TYR A 317 0.74 2.89 -12.77
N VAL A 318 0.77 2.81 -11.44
CA VAL A 318 1.93 2.34 -10.68
C VAL A 318 1.71 0.90 -10.23
N ILE A 319 2.67 0.01 -10.52
CA ILE A 319 2.65 -1.39 -10.14
C ILE A 319 3.89 -1.72 -9.34
N TYR A 320 3.75 -2.43 -8.22
CA TYR A 320 4.86 -3.11 -7.57
C TYR A 320 5.02 -4.54 -8.10
N ALA A 321 6.25 -4.92 -8.44
CA ALA A 321 6.60 -6.24 -8.93
C ALA A 321 7.95 -6.72 -8.37
N ASN A 322 8.08 -8.03 -8.15
CA ASN A 322 9.21 -8.66 -7.47
C ASN A 322 9.73 -9.90 -8.24
N ASN A 323 9.67 -9.91 -9.58
CA ASN A 323 9.94 -11.07 -10.44
C ASN A 323 9.04 -12.30 -10.22
N GLU A 324 7.95 -12.16 -9.47
CA GLU A 324 6.88 -13.15 -9.44
C GLU A 324 5.79 -12.76 -10.45
N LYS A 325 4.95 -13.74 -10.82
CA LYS A 325 3.81 -13.51 -11.69
C LYS A 325 2.87 -12.47 -11.07
N LEU A 326 2.52 -11.44 -11.82
CA LEU A 326 1.57 -10.43 -11.39
C LEU A 326 0.21 -11.05 -11.06
N HIS A 327 -0.36 -10.64 -9.95
CA HIS A 327 -1.72 -11.01 -9.60
C HIS A 327 -2.72 -10.43 -10.60
N ASP A 328 -3.69 -11.24 -11.05
CA ASP A 328 -4.67 -10.87 -12.08
C ASP A 328 -5.45 -9.59 -11.75
N TYR A 329 -5.75 -9.34 -10.47
CA TYR A 329 -6.51 -8.14 -10.07
C TYR A 329 -5.80 -6.83 -10.49
N LYS A 330 -4.47 -6.80 -10.49
CA LYS A 330 -3.68 -5.63 -10.92
C LYS A 330 -3.91 -5.35 -12.41
N ILE A 331 -4.05 -6.41 -13.21
CA ILE A 331 -4.27 -6.35 -14.66
C ILE A 331 -5.73 -5.99 -14.96
N ILE A 332 -6.68 -6.55 -14.21
CA ILE A 332 -8.11 -6.25 -14.37
C ILE A 332 -8.38 -4.76 -14.16
N PHE A 333 -7.82 -4.16 -13.10
CA PHE A 333 -8.00 -2.74 -12.81
C PHE A 333 -7.31 -1.85 -13.85
N LEU A 334 -6.07 -2.16 -14.21
CA LEU A 334 -5.35 -1.50 -15.30
C LEU A 334 -6.14 -1.52 -16.61
N LYS A 335 -6.65 -2.70 -17.02
CA LYS A 335 -7.41 -2.86 -18.27
C LYS A 335 -8.66 -1.96 -18.28
N ALA A 336 -9.38 -1.89 -17.16
CA ALA A 336 -10.56 -1.06 -17.06
C ALA A 336 -10.26 0.44 -17.18
N LEU A 337 -9.16 0.89 -16.56
CA LEU A 337 -8.73 2.29 -16.62
C LEU A 337 -8.09 2.66 -17.95
N ALA A 338 -7.26 1.79 -18.52
CA ALA A 338 -6.63 1.98 -19.82
C ALA A 338 -7.69 2.13 -20.92
N LYS A 339 -8.84 1.44 -20.83
CA LYS A 339 -9.98 1.62 -21.75
C LYS A 339 -10.58 3.04 -21.69
N LEU A 340 -10.46 3.72 -20.55
CA LEU A 340 -10.96 5.08 -20.34
C LEU A 340 -9.90 6.16 -20.63
N SER A 341 -8.69 5.75 -21.02
CA SER A 341 -7.55 6.62 -21.24
C SER A 341 -7.04 6.54 -22.67
N GLU A 342 -6.73 7.70 -23.24
CA GLU A 342 -6.14 7.82 -24.58
C GLU A 342 -4.67 7.40 -24.58
N LYS A 343 -4.00 7.55 -23.44
CA LYS A 343 -2.62 7.14 -23.23
C LYS A 343 -2.41 6.63 -21.82
N THR A 344 -1.63 5.57 -21.72
CA THR A 344 -1.31 4.90 -20.45
C THR A 344 0.21 4.75 -20.33
N ILE A 345 0.76 5.23 -19.23
CA ILE A 345 2.12 4.91 -18.77
C ILE A 345 1.99 3.99 -17.55
N ILE A 346 2.65 2.85 -17.62
CA ILE A 346 2.70 1.84 -16.57
C ILE A 346 4.09 1.91 -15.95
N VAL A 347 4.17 2.43 -14.73
CA VAL A 347 5.42 2.56 -13.98
C VAL A 347 5.54 1.38 -13.03
N VAL A 348 6.56 0.56 -13.21
CA VAL A 348 6.79 -0.64 -12.41
C VAL A 348 7.91 -0.40 -11.41
N ASN A 349 7.57 -0.43 -10.13
CA ASN A 349 8.52 -0.45 -9.04
C ASN A 349 9.02 -1.88 -8.84
N GLY A 350 10.22 -2.17 -9.34
CA GLY A 350 10.87 -3.47 -9.28
C GLY A 350 11.01 -4.13 -10.64
N GLU A 351 10.98 -5.46 -10.66
CA GLU A 351 11.32 -6.28 -11.83
C GLU A 351 10.15 -7.19 -12.23
N LEU A 352 10.06 -7.49 -13.53
CA LEU A 352 8.99 -8.30 -14.14
C LEU A 352 9.56 -9.51 -14.85
N ILE A 353 8.79 -10.60 -14.84
CA ILE A 353 9.03 -11.72 -15.74
C ILE A 353 8.68 -11.32 -17.19
N PRO A 354 9.31 -11.93 -18.21
CA PRO A 354 9.08 -11.59 -19.62
C PRO A 354 7.61 -11.64 -20.04
N GLU A 355 6.84 -12.61 -19.53
CA GLU A 355 5.43 -12.78 -19.83
C GLU A 355 4.60 -11.57 -19.39
N ASP A 356 4.88 -11.02 -18.21
CA ASP A 356 4.16 -9.87 -17.67
C ASP A 356 4.62 -8.57 -18.32
N GLN A 357 5.88 -8.49 -18.75
CA GLN A 357 6.38 -7.37 -19.52
C GLN A 357 5.62 -7.25 -20.85
N VAL A 358 5.42 -8.36 -21.56
CA VAL A 358 4.64 -8.41 -22.80
C VAL A 358 3.17 -8.05 -22.54
N LEU A 359 2.58 -8.62 -21.48
CA LEU A 359 1.19 -8.35 -21.11
C LEU A 359 0.96 -6.87 -20.79
N LEU A 360 1.77 -6.26 -19.95
CA LEU A 360 1.62 -4.85 -19.57
C LEU A 360 1.86 -3.91 -20.74
N SER A 361 2.86 -4.21 -21.58
CA SER A 361 3.16 -3.40 -22.78
C SER A 361 1.98 -3.37 -23.78
N SER A 362 1.05 -4.32 -23.70
CA SER A 362 -0.18 -4.30 -24.51
C SER A 362 -1.20 -3.24 -24.09
N TYR A 363 -1.10 -2.70 -22.86
CA TYR A 363 -2.01 -1.70 -22.32
C TYR A 363 -1.43 -0.28 -22.31
N GLY A 364 -0.12 -0.11 -22.48
CA GLY A 364 0.53 1.20 -22.42
C GLY A 364 2.05 1.14 -22.48
N GLN A 365 2.68 2.32 -22.41
CA GLN A 365 4.12 2.46 -22.33
C GLN A 365 4.61 1.97 -20.97
N LEU A 366 5.56 1.04 -20.97
CA LEU A 366 6.09 0.42 -19.75
C LEU A 366 7.40 1.07 -19.31
N GLU A 367 7.50 1.47 -18.06
CA GLU A 367 8.67 2.10 -17.45
C GLU A 367 9.07 1.34 -16.17
N LEU A 368 10.19 0.61 -16.22
CA LEU A 368 10.71 -0.09 -15.06
C LEU A 368 11.65 0.82 -14.26
N ARG A 369 11.54 0.78 -12.94
CA ARG A 369 12.38 1.55 -12.02
C ARG A 369 12.65 0.80 -10.72
N GLU A 370 13.70 1.20 -10.03
CA GLU A 370 13.95 0.73 -8.66
C GLU A 370 12.77 1.06 -7.75
N ASN A 371 12.46 0.18 -6.79
CA ASN A 371 11.45 0.39 -5.77
C ASN A 371 11.92 1.38 -4.67
N LYS A 372 12.27 2.62 -5.07
CA LYS A 372 12.72 3.70 -4.18
C LYS A 372 11.75 4.88 -4.21
N GLY A 373 11.38 5.36 -3.03
CA GLY A 373 10.41 6.46 -2.86
C GLY A 373 8.96 6.06 -3.18
N TYR A 374 8.71 4.75 -3.34
CA TYR A 374 7.39 4.12 -3.50
C TYR A 374 6.52 4.82 -4.56
N ASP A 375 5.20 4.80 -4.36
CA ASP A 375 4.21 5.28 -5.33
C ASP A 375 4.40 6.76 -5.67
N THR A 376 4.70 7.60 -4.70
CA THR A 376 4.93 9.04 -4.93
C THR A 376 6.06 9.30 -5.92
N ALA A 377 7.18 8.59 -5.78
CA ALA A 377 8.29 8.71 -6.72
C ALA A 377 7.97 8.09 -8.08
N ALA A 378 7.13 7.06 -8.12
CA ALA A 378 6.69 6.41 -9.35
C ALA A 378 5.73 7.30 -10.15
N PHE A 379 4.75 7.92 -9.49
CA PHE A 379 3.89 8.93 -10.10
C PHE A 379 4.71 10.10 -10.65
N ARG A 380 5.68 10.61 -9.87
CA ARG A 380 6.61 11.64 -10.35
C ARG A 380 7.37 11.18 -11.60
N HIS A 381 7.85 9.94 -11.62
CA HIS A 381 8.55 9.38 -12.77
C HIS A 381 7.65 9.37 -14.02
N GLY A 382 6.43 8.84 -13.92
CA GLY A 382 5.48 8.80 -15.03
C GLY A 382 5.07 10.20 -15.52
N ILE A 383 4.83 11.15 -14.61
CA ILE A 383 4.52 12.55 -14.95
C ILE A 383 5.69 13.21 -15.69
N LEU A 384 6.92 12.98 -15.24
CA LEU A 384 8.11 13.55 -15.88
C LEU A 384 8.41 12.88 -17.24
N ASN A 385 8.12 11.58 -17.37
CA ASN A 385 8.24 10.85 -18.63
C ASN A 385 7.27 11.40 -19.69
N LEU A 386 6.01 11.64 -19.32
CA LEU A 386 5.07 12.36 -20.19
C LEU A 386 5.60 13.75 -20.54
N GLY A 387 6.05 14.49 -19.53
CA GLY A 387 6.51 15.86 -19.69
C GLY A 387 5.35 16.85 -19.87
N LYS A 388 5.67 18.14 -19.73
CA LYS A 388 4.67 19.21 -19.66
C LYS A 388 3.88 19.40 -20.96
N GLU A 389 4.54 19.26 -22.11
CA GLU A 389 3.90 19.47 -23.41
C GLU A 389 2.86 18.39 -23.71
N GLU A 390 3.17 17.14 -23.38
CA GLU A 390 2.25 16.01 -23.56
C GLU A 390 1.09 16.08 -22.58
N LEU A 391 1.35 16.33 -21.30
CA LEU A 391 0.30 16.50 -20.28
C LEU A 391 -0.69 17.61 -20.65
N GLY A 392 -0.22 18.68 -21.32
CA GLY A 392 -1.07 19.78 -21.76
C GLY A 392 -2.09 19.43 -22.85
N LYS A 393 -2.03 18.22 -23.42
CA LYS A 393 -2.98 17.72 -24.45
C LYS A 393 -4.21 17.03 -23.86
N TYR A 394 -4.18 16.69 -22.58
CA TYR A 394 -5.24 15.92 -21.91
C TYR A 394 -6.05 16.82 -20.97
N ASP A 395 -7.32 16.47 -20.80
CA ASP A 395 -8.24 17.16 -19.89
C ASP A 395 -8.08 16.67 -18.44
N GLU A 396 -7.77 15.38 -18.26
CA GLU A 396 -7.59 14.76 -16.94
C GLU A 396 -6.32 13.90 -16.90
N LEU A 397 -5.60 13.97 -15.77
CA LEU A 397 -4.49 13.09 -15.41
C LEU A 397 -4.96 12.14 -14.30
N LEU A 398 -4.85 10.85 -14.56
CA LEU A 398 -5.20 9.78 -13.62
C LEU A 398 -3.90 9.27 -13.01
N LEU A 399 -3.80 9.32 -11.69
CA LEU A 399 -2.71 8.74 -10.91
C LEU A 399 -3.31 7.61 -10.10
N VAL A 400 -2.95 6.37 -10.39
CA VAL A 400 -3.53 5.19 -9.76
C VAL A 400 -2.44 4.17 -9.43
N ASN A 401 -2.44 3.62 -8.22
CA ASN A 401 -1.56 2.52 -7.85
C ASN A 401 -2.25 1.15 -7.96
N ASP A 402 -1.51 0.07 -7.71
CA ASP A 402 -1.99 -1.30 -7.85
C ASP A 402 -2.67 -1.85 -6.59
N THR A 403 -2.89 -1.04 -5.55
CA THR A 403 -3.58 -1.47 -4.31
C THR A 403 -5.11 -1.36 -4.45
N ASN A 404 -5.62 -1.83 -5.59
CA ASN A 404 -7.03 -1.73 -5.97
C ASN A 404 -7.57 -3.09 -6.41
N VAL A 405 -8.60 -3.59 -5.73
CA VAL A 405 -9.30 -4.83 -6.11
C VAL A 405 -10.61 -4.47 -6.82
N GLY A 406 -10.72 -4.81 -8.10
CA GLY A 406 -11.88 -4.54 -8.93
C GLY A 406 -11.49 -4.20 -10.38
N PRO A 407 -12.31 -3.40 -11.11
CA PRO A 407 -13.56 -2.82 -10.65
C PRO A 407 -14.69 -3.84 -10.75
N PHE A 408 -15.55 -3.91 -9.72
CA PHE A 408 -16.74 -4.78 -9.73
C PHE A 408 -17.92 -4.18 -10.52
N THR A 409 -17.78 -2.94 -10.99
CA THR A 409 -18.76 -2.22 -11.79
C THR A 409 -18.06 -1.42 -12.88
N ASP A 410 -18.81 -0.99 -13.89
CA ASP A 410 -18.28 -0.15 -14.95
C ASP A 410 -17.87 1.24 -14.44
N LEU A 411 -16.57 1.53 -14.49
CA LEU A 411 -15.98 2.79 -14.05
C LEU A 411 -16.47 3.98 -14.89
N GLU A 412 -16.93 3.78 -16.12
CA GLU A 412 -17.43 4.87 -16.97
C GLU A 412 -18.56 5.66 -16.30
N LYS A 413 -19.42 4.98 -15.53
CA LYS A 413 -20.49 5.62 -14.74
C LYS A 413 -19.93 6.57 -13.69
N THR A 414 -18.86 6.17 -13.00
CA THR A 414 -18.18 6.99 -11.98
C THR A 414 -17.51 8.20 -12.65
N PHE A 415 -16.78 7.99 -13.73
CA PHE A 415 -16.11 9.07 -14.46
C PHE A 415 -17.10 10.09 -15.04
N ARG A 416 -18.22 9.63 -15.62
CA ARG A 416 -19.29 10.54 -16.11
C ARG A 416 -19.88 11.38 -14.98
N LYS A 417 -20.21 10.74 -13.85
CA LYS A 417 -20.72 11.44 -12.66
C LYS A 417 -19.74 12.48 -12.13
N MET A 418 -18.43 12.20 -12.17
CA MET A 418 -17.42 13.13 -11.68
C MET A 418 -17.14 14.28 -12.65
N ALA A 419 -17.18 14.02 -13.95
CA ALA A 419 -17.06 15.06 -14.97
C ALA A 419 -18.16 16.12 -14.84
N GLU A 420 -19.40 15.72 -14.55
CA GLU A 420 -20.54 16.62 -14.30
C GLU A 420 -20.34 17.57 -13.10
N ARG A 421 -19.52 17.18 -12.11
CA ARG A 421 -19.29 17.97 -10.89
C ARG A 421 -18.31 19.13 -11.10
N LYS A 422 -17.54 19.14 -12.19
CA LYS A 422 -16.58 20.20 -12.56
C LYS A 422 -15.59 20.55 -11.44
N VAL A 423 -14.98 19.53 -10.85
CA VAL A 423 -13.97 19.64 -9.78
C VAL A 423 -12.55 19.53 -10.35
N ASP A 424 -11.55 20.13 -9.68
CA ASP A 424 -10.15 20.02 -10.13
C ASP A 424 -9.49 18.70 -9.70
N PHE A 425 -9.94 18.11 -8.58
CA PHE A 425 -9.42 16.88 -8.02
C PHE A 425 -10.56 16.07 -7.42
N TRP A 426 -10.48 14.76 -7.58
CA TRP A 426 -11.35 13.81 -6.91
C TRP A 426 -10.66 12.46 -6.75
N GLY A 427 -11.13 11.67 -5.81
CA GLY A 427 -10.71 10.29 -5.59
C GLY A 427 -11.94 9.43 -5.31
N ILE A 428 -11.79 8.10 -5.43
CA ILE A 428 -12.87 7.14 -5.18
C ILE A 428 -13.06 6.90 -3.68
N SER A 429 -11.98 6.94 -2.91
CA SER A 429 -11.96 6.73 -1.45
C SER A 429 -11.20 7.84 -0.72
N TYR A 430 -11.42 7.87 0.60
CA TYR A 430 -10.64 8.67 1.52
C TYR A 430 -9.68 7.76 2.30
N GLY A 431 -8.45 8.22 2.49
CA GLY A 431 -7.55 7.65 3.49
C GLY A 431 -7.96 8.11 4.89
N GLU A 432 -7.91 7.19 5.84
CA GLU A 432 -8.16 7.47 7.25
C GLU A 432 -7.04 8.33 7.87
N PRO A 433 -7.31 9.07 8.96
CA PRO A 433 -6.28 9.80 9.65
C PRO A 433 -5.27 8.83 10.29
N GLN A 434 -3.99 9.09 10.11
CA GLN A 434 -2.90 8.23 10.59
C GLN A 434 -1.87 9.04 11.36
N ASN A 435 -1.16 8.41 12.29
CA ASN A 435 0.02 9.03 12.88
C ASN A 435 1.06 9.29 11.80
N ASP A 436 1.74 10.44 11.87
CA ASP A 436 2.80 10.74 10.91
C ASP A 436 4.01 9.84 11.13
N PHE A 437 4.09 8.77 10.35
CA PHE A 437 5.24 7.87 10.35
C PHE A 437 6.46 8.46 9.62
N THR A 438 6.30 9.56 8.88
CA THR A 438 7.38 10.19 8.12
C THR A 438 8.20 11.18 8.96
N GLY A 439 7.63 11.71 10.04
CA GLY A 439 8.22 12.75 10.89
C GLY A 439 8.32 14.14 10.23
N TYR A 440 7.86 14.30 8.98
CA TYR A 440 7.93 15.56 8.23
C TYR A 440 6.65 16.39 8.32
N ASN A 441 5.55 15.80 8.79
CA ASN A 441 4.27 16.48 8.85
C ASN A 441 4.18 17.34 10.11
N LYS A 442 4.16 18.67 9.91
CA LYS A 442 4.05 19.67 10.98
C LYS A 442 2.82 19.50 11.90
N TYR A 443 1.81 18.74 11.49
CA TYR A 443 0.62 18.47 12.29
C TYR A 443 0.78 17.24 13.20
N GLY A 444 1.87 16.47 13.09
CA GLY A 444 2.09 15.21 13.81
C GLY A 444 1.19 14.05 13.40
N GLN A 445 0.26 14.31 12.47
CA GLN A 445 -0.69 13.33 11.94
C GLN A 445 -0.96 13.61 10.46
N ILE A 446 -1.16 12.55 9.70
CA ILE A 446 -1.69 12.59 8.33
C ILE A 446 -3.22 12.72 8.45
N PRO A 447 -3.82 13.84 8.00
CA PRO A 447 -5.27 14.02 8.08
C PRO A 447 -5.99 13.13 7.05
N VAL A 448 -7.32 13.06 7.15
CA VAL A 448 -8.15 12.50 6.08
C VAL A 448 -7.79 13.17 4.75
N HIS A 449 -7.53 12.35 3.73
CA HIS A 449 -7.07 12.81 2.42
C HIS A 449 -7.68 11.95 1.32
N LEU A 450 -7.67 12.45 0.08
CA LEU A 450 -8.03 11.62 -1.07
C LEU A 450 -6.95 10.57 -1.27
N GLN A 451 -7.36 9.31 -1.38
CA GLN A 451 -6.44 8.22 -1.69
C GLN A 451 -6.11 8.26 -3.19
N SER A 452 -4.83 8.12 -3.53
CA SER A 452 -4.34 7.97 -4.91
C SER A 452 -4.56 6.55 -5.43
#